data_AF-A0A3C1Z2X3-F1
#
_entry.id   AF-A0A3C1Z2X3-F1
#
_cell.length_a   1.000
_cell.length_b   1.000
_cell.length_c   1.000
_cell.angle_alpha   90.00
_cell.angle_beta   90.00
_cell.angle_gamma   90.00
#
_symmetry.space_group_name_H-M   'P 1'
#
loop_
_entity.id
_entity.type
_entity.pdbx_description
1 polymer ?
#
loop_
_entity_poly.entity_id
_entity_poly.type
_entity_poly.pdbx_seq_one_letter_code
_entity_poly.pdbx_strand_id
1 'polypeptide(L)'
;MSRLRPAALELAPELFEAVPLESAMEALLVTRPLAEAVPHVALAACQMRIARHPELAAGLWIYADDLEACHRIVQDLKSPSADWWHAIVHRREGDLGNAAYWYRQARRHPAWEEWANTSDAARLNSLEPVAEAQRHEWAHLFSWCAENYR
;
A
#
# COMPACT_ATOMS: atom_id res chain seq x y z
N MET A 1 -7.32 13.52 8.02
CA MET A 1 -7.96 12.76 6.92
C MET A 1 -6.93 12.60 5.81
N SER A 2 -6.44 11.38 5.59
CA SER A 2 -5.66 11.10 4.38
C SER A 2 -6.42 11.54 3.15
N ARG A 3 -5.76 12.25 2.25
CA ARG A 3 -6.27 12.47 0.90
C ARG A 3 -5.25 11.93 -0.07
N LEU A 4 -5.70 11.08 -0.98
CA LEU A 4 -4.90 10.69 -2.14
C LEU A 4 -4.59 11.94 -2.96
N ARG A 5 -3.37 12.03 -3.47
CA ARG A 5 -3.00 13.10 -4.40
C ARG A 5 -3.74 12.87 -5.74
N PRO A 6 -4.07 13.92 -6.52
CA PRO A 6 -4.90 13.79 -7.72
C PRO A 6 -4.43 12.71 -8.70
N ALA A 7 -3.11 12.66 -8.98
CA ALA A 7 -2.53 11.66 -9.88
C ALA A 7 -2.77 10.21 -9.44
N ALA A 8 -2.94 9.96 -8.13
CA ALA A 8 -3.22 8.63 -7.60
C ALA A 8 -4.69 8.24 -7.79
N LEU A 9 -5.63 9.18 -7.62
CA LEU A 9 -7.05 8.95 -7.86
C LEU A 9 -7.33 8.57 -9.31
N GLU A 10 -6.60 9.17 -10.25
CA GLU A 10 -6.74 8.92 -11.69
C GLU A 10 -6.24 7.54 -12.13
N LEU A 11 -5.49 6.80 -11.29
CA LEU A 11 -4.96 5.49 -11.65
C LEU A 11 -6.03 4.38 -11.66
N ALA A 12 -7.05 4.49 -10.82
CA ALA A 12 -8.09 3.47 -10.68
C ALA A 12 -9.42 4.11 -10.24
N PRO A 13 -10.00 5.02 -11.04
CA PRO A 13 -11.19 5.77 -10.62
C PRO A 13 -12.37 4.84 -10.33
N GLU A 14 -12.57 3.77 -11.11
CA GLU A 14 -13.65 2.80 -10.89
C GLU A 14 -13.47 2.02 -9.58
N LEU A 15 -12.23 1.77 -9.14
CA LEU A 15 -11.96 1.14 -7.84
C LEU A 15 -12.35 2.09 -6.71
N PHE A 16 -11.89 3.34 -6.77
CA PHE A 16 -12.12 4.30 -5.68
C PHE A 16 -13.56 4.78 -5.61
N GLU A 17 -14.30 4.72 -6.72
CA GLU A 17 -15.76 4.93 -6.73
C GLU A 17 -16.51 3.75 -6.12
N ALA A 18 -16.16 2.51 -6.50
CA ALA A 18 -16.82 1.31 -6.01
C ALA A 18 -16.53 1.06 -4.52
N VAL A 19 -15.29 1.26 -4.10
CA VAL A 19 -14.83 1.09 -2.72
C VAL A 19 -14.13 2.37 -2.30
N PRO A 20 -14.79 3.30 -1.60
CA PRO A 20 -14.15 4.49 -1.06
C PRO A 20 -13.05 4.16 -0.03
N LEU A 21 -12.04 5.02 0.09
CA LEU A 21 -10.87 4.76 0.95
C LEU A 21 -11.25 4.55 2.42
N GLU A 22 -12.33 5.18 2.89
CA GLU A 22 -12.84 5.05 4.25
C GLU A 22 -13.39 3.64 4.54
N SER A 23 -13.87 2.95 3.50
CA SER A 23 -14.39 1.59 3.52
C SER A 23 -13.36 0.54 3.07
N ALA A 24 -12.19 0.97 2.59
CA ALA A 24 -11.06 0.09 2.32
C ALA A 24 -10.21 -0.10 3.59
N MET A 25 -9.49 -1.22 3.67
CA MET A 25 -8.52 -1.48 4.75
C MET A 25 -9.08 -1.20 6.15
N GLU A 26 -10.34 -1.60 6.43
CA GLU A 26 -11.03 -1.29 7.70
C GLU A 26 -10.37 -1.91 8.93
N ALA A 27 -9.63 -3.01 8.74
CA ALA A 27 -8.82 -3.65 9.76
C ALA A 27 -7.33 -3.56 9.43
N LEU A 28 -6.50 -3.53 10.47
CA LEU A 28 -5.05 -3.70 10.32
C LEU A 28 -4.74 -5.14 9.91
N LEU A 29 -5.25 -6.11 10.67
CA LEU A 29 -5.04 -7.53 10.43
C LEU A 29 -6.13 -8.08 9.52
N VAL A 30 -5.72 -8.72 8.43
CA VAL A 30 -6.64 -9.30 7.45
C VAL A 30 -6.21 -10.71 7.09
N THR A 31 -7.19 -11.56 6.80
CA THR A 31 -6.98 -12.99 6.48
C THR A 31 -7.53 -13.36 5.10
N ARG A 32 -8.19 -12.40 4.43
CA ARG A 32 -8.79 -12.60 3.11
C ARG A 32 -8.89 -11.26 2.37
N PRO A 33 -8.92 -11.29 1.03
CA PRO A 33 -9.18 -10.10 0.23
C PRO A 33 -10.57 -9.49 0.47
N LEU A 34 -10.67 -8.19 0.26
CA LEU A 34 -11.91 -7.45 0.09
C LEU A 34 -12.52 -7.81 -1.27
N ALA A 35 -13.44 -8.76 -1.28
CA ALA A 35 -13.99 -9.37 -2.49
C ALA A 35 -14.55 -8.35 -3.51
N GLU A 36 -15.14 -7.25 -3.03
CA GLU A 36 -15.67 -6.18 -3.88
C GLU A 36 -14.58 -5.42 -4.64
N ALA A 37 -13.41 -5.21 -4.04
CA ALA A 37 -12.31 -4.46 -4.66
C ALA A 37 -11.51 -5.29 -5.70
N VAL A 38 -11.44 -6.61 -5.51
CA VAL A 38 -10.57 -7.50 -6.31
C VAL A 38 -10.78 -7.37 -7.83
N PRO A 39 -12.01 -7.40 -8.38
CA PRO A 39 -12.21 -7.24 -9.82
C PRO A 39 -11.72 -5.89 -10.35
N HIS A 40 -11.95 -4.81 -9.59
CA HIS A 40 -11.53 -3.46 -9.99
C HIS A 40 -10.00 -3.33 -9.98
N VAL A 41 -9.33 -3.90 -8.98
CA VAL A 41 -7.86 -3.97 -8.95
C VAL A 41 -7.32 -4.79 -10.11
N ALA A 42 -7.92 -5.93 -10.42
CA ALA A 42 -7.49 -6.77 -11.55
C ALA A 42 -7.62 -6.04 -12.90
N LEU A 43 -8.69 -5.28 -13.12
CA LEU A 43 -8.83 -4.44 -14.31
C LEU A 43 -7.81 -3.29 -14.32
N ALA A 44 -7.64 -2.57 -13.21
CA ALA A 44 -6.69 -1.47 -13.11
C ALA A 44 -5.25 -1.95 -13.35
N ALA A 45 -4.87 -3.11 -12.79
CA ALA A 45 -3.55 -3.70 -12.99
C ALA A 45 -3.24 -4.05 -14.46
N CYS A 46 -4.27 -4.31 -15.27
CA CYS A 46 -4.12 -4.54 -16.71
C CYS A 46 -3.90 -3.26 -17.52
N GLN A 47 -4.15 -2.08 -16.95
CA GLN A 47 -3.93 -0.81 -17.65
C GLN A 47 -2.43 -0.60 -17.90
N MET A 48 -2.06 -0.19 -19.12
CA MET A 48 -0.66 -0.11 -19.54
C MET A 48 0.21 0.73 -18.60
N ARG A 49 -0.32 1.80 -18.03
CA ARG A 49 0.40 2.65 -17.07
C ARG A 49 0.77 1.87 -15.81
N ILE A 50 -0.17 1.14 -15.22
CA ILE A 50 0.07 0.35 -14.00
C ILE A 50 0.91 -0.89 -14.32
N ALA A 51 0.64 -1.57 -15.43
CA ALA A 51 1.37 -2.77 -15.84
C ALA A 51 2.89 -2.54 -16.05
N ARG A 52 3.30 -1.31 -16.40
CA ARG A 52 4.72 -0.92 -16.55
C ARG A 52 5.40 -0.58 -15.21
N HIS A 53 4.62 -0.38 -14.15
CA HIS A 53 5.08 0.03 -12.83
C HIS A 53 4.44 -0.88 -11.78
N PRO A 54 4.97 -2.11 -11.59
CA PRO A 54 4.37 -3.13 -10.75
C PRO A 54 4.19 -2.69 -9.29
N GLU A 55 4.95 -1.71 -8.80
CA GLU A 55 4.74 -1.08 -7.48
C GLU A 55 3.37 -0.40 -7.35
N LEU A 56 2.80 0.13 -8.43
CA LEU A 56 1.43 0.66 -8.43
C LEU A 56 0.42 -0.47 -8.27
N ALA A 57 0.58 -1.57 -9.01
CA ALA A 57 -0.28 -2.74 -8.87
C ALA A 57 -0.19 -3.32 -7.45
N ALA A 58 1.01 -3.42 -6.88
CA ALA A 58 1.21 -3.88 -5.50
C ALA A 58 0.44 -3.01 -4.49
N GLY A 59 0.49 -1.68 -4.64
CA GLY A 59 -0.29 -0.77 -3.81
C GLY A 59 -1.81 -1.00 -3.93
N LEU A 60 -2.33 -1.22 -5.14
CA LEU A 60 -3.75 -1.54 -5.33
C LEU A 60 -4.14 -2.89 -4.71
N TRP A 61 -3.26 -3.88 -4.70
CA TRP A 61 -3.55 -5.15 -4.02
C TRP A 61 -3.58 -5.03 -2.49
N ILE A 62 -2.76 -4.15 -1.90
CA ILE A 62 -2.93 -3.78 -0.47
C ILE A 62 -4.30 -3.15 -0.22
N TYR A 63 -4.77 -2.28 -1.13
CA TYR A 63 -6.07 -1.63 -1.00
C TYR A 63 -7.22 -2.64 -0.94
N ALA A 64 -7.12 -3.71 -1.73
CA ALA A 64 -8.07 -4.82 -1.76
C ALA A 64 -7.82 -5.89 -0.69
N ASP A 65 -6.97 -5.66 0.30
CA ASP A 65 -6.60 -6.63 1.35
C ASP A 65 -6.05 -7.98 0.81
N ASP A 66 -5.63 -8.02 -0.46
CA ASP A 66 -5.02 -9.19 -1.08
C ASP A 66 -3.50 -9.16 -0.88
N LEU A 67 -3.10 -9.53 0.34
CA LEU A 67 -1.71 -9.50 0.78
C LEU A 67 -0.84 -10.46 -0.04
N GLU A 68 -1.37 -11.61 -0.45
CA GLU A 68 -0.66 -12.58 -1.28
C GLU A 68 -0.39 -12.01 -2.68
N ALA A 69 -1.39 -11.38 -3.32
CA ALA A 69 -1.19 -10.74 -4.62
C ALA A 69 -0.15 -9.62 -4.56
N CYS A 70 -0.18 -8.79 -3.51
CA CYS A 70 0.86 -7.77 -3.29
C CYS A 70 2.24 -8.42 -3.12
N HIS A 71 2.37 -9.38 -2.19
CA HIS A 71 3.62 -10.06 -1.89
C HIS A 71 4.24 -10.72 -3.13
N ARG A 72 3.43 -11.40 -3.95
CA ARG A 72 3.89 -12.03 -5.20
C ARG A 72 4.50 -11.03 -6.19
N ILE A 73 4.03 -9.80 -6.20
CA ILE A 73 4.59 -8.74 -7.04
C ILE A 73 5.90 -8.23 -6.44
N VAL A 74 5.88 -7.85 -5.17
CA VAL A 74 7.01 -7.12 -4.57
C VAL A 74 8.21 -8.00 -4.24
N GLN A 75 8.04 -9.32 -4.09
CA GLN A 75 9.13 -10.26 -3.82
C GLN A 75 10.23 -10.25 -4.90
N ASP A 76 9.87 -9.95 -6.16
CA ASP A 76 10.80 -9.95 -7.29
C ASP A 76 11.34 -8.54 -7.61
N LEU A 77 10.84 -7.50 -6.93
CA LEU A 77 11.23 -6.12 -7.16
C LEU A 77 12.35 -5.69 -6.21
N LYS A 78 13.30 -4.93 -6.75
CA LYS A 78 14.43 -4.35 -5.99
C LYS A 78 14.32 -2.84 -5.97
N SER A 79 13.26 -2.33 -5.34
CA SER A 79 13.02 -0.89 -5.20
C SER A 79 12.64 -0.54 -3.76
N PRO A 80 13.00 0.67 -3.27
CA PRO A 80 12.59 1.10 -1.94
C PRO A 80 11.07 1.12 -1.73
N SER A 81 10.28 1.27 -2.80
CA SER A 81 8.81 1.25 -2.73
C SER A 81 8.30 -0.18 -2.55
N ALA A 82 8.90 -1.16 -3.24
CA ALA A 82 8.63 -2.58 -3.02
C ALA A 82 8.98 -3.02 -1.59
N ASP A 83 10.12 -2.57 -1.05
CA ASP A 83 10.53 -2.83 0.33
C ASP A 83 9.48 -2.30 1.34
N TRP A 84 8.90 -1.12 1.07
CA TRP A 84 7.88 -0.54 1.93
C TRP A 84 6.53 -1.26 1.79
N TRP A 85 6.14 -1.68 0.58
CA TRP A 85 4.98 -2.54 0.41
C TRP A 85 5.12 -3.87 1.13
N HIS A 86 6.29 -4.53 1.09
CA HIS A 86 6.56 -5.72 1.90
C HIS A 86 6.36 -5.48 3.39
N ALA A 87 6.83 -4.34 3.90
CA ALA A 87 6.67 -3.99 5.31
C ALA A 87 5.18 -3.88 5.69
N ILE A 88 4.38 -3.25 4.82
CA ILE A 88 2.93 -3.12 5.00
C ILE A 88 2.25 -4.50 4.93
N VAL A 89 2.61 -5.35 3.95
CA VAL A 89 2.10 -6.75 3.86
C VAL A 89 2.27 -7.46 5.20
N HIS A 90 3.51 -7.60 5.66
CA HIS A 90 3.79 -8.40 6.85
C HIS A 90 3.17 -7.81 8.12
N ARG A 91 3.06 -6.48 8.22
CA ARG A 91 2.34 -5.86 9.33
C ARG A 91 0.85 -6.22 9.30
N ARG A 92 0.23 -6.21 8.12
CA ARG A 92 -1.18 -6.59 7.93
C ARG A 92 -1.42 -8.10 8.11
N GLU A 93 -0.39 -8.93 7.96
CA GLU A 93 -0.41 -10.36 8.33
C GLU A 93 -0.24 -10.60 9.84
N GLY A 94 0.27 -9.61 10.57
CA GLY A 94 0.65 -9.75 11.98
C GLY A 94 2.08 -10.30 12.19
N ASP A 95 2.86 -10.47 11.13
CA ASP A 95 4.27 -10.84 11.18
C ASP A 95 5.16 -9.60 11.43
N LEU A 96 5.17 -9.17 12.69
CA LEU A 96 5.94 -7.99 13.10
C LEU A 96 7.46 -8.17 12.90
N GLY A 97 7.96 -9.40 12.97
CA GLY A 97 9.39 -9.69 12.81
C GLY A 97 9.87 -9.37 11.39
N ASN A 98 9.14 -9.88 10.38
CA ASN A 98 9.43 -9.57 8.98
C ASN A 98 9.06 -8.12 8.65
N ALA A 99 7.94 -7.60 9.15
CA ALA A 99 7.58 -6.19 8.97
C ALA A 99 8.71 -5.25 9.43
N ALA A 100 9.29 -5.51 10.62
CA ALA A 100 10.40 -4.71 11.12
C ALA A 100 11.65 -4.78 10.24
N TYR A 101 11.94 -5.94 9.63
CA TYR A 101 13.04 -6.07 8.68
C TYR A 101 12.82 -5.18 7.45
N TRP A 102 11.66 -5.29 6.83
CA TRP A 102 11.33 -4.54 5.62
C TRP A 102 11.18 -3.04 5.89
N TYR A 103 10.65 -2.65 7.04
CA TYR A 103 10.64 -1.25 7.45
C TYR A 103 12.04 -0.65 7.60
N ARG A 104 13.06 -1.43 7.94
CA ARG A 104 14.45 -0.95 7.92
C ARG A 104 14.95 -0.70 6.50
N GLN A 105 14.51 -1.49 5.52
CA GLN A 105 14.86 -1.28 4.11
C GLN A 105 14.09 -0.08 3.53
N ALA A 106 12.79 0.02 3.83
CA ALA A 106 11.89 1.09 3.41
C ALA A 106 12.35 2.50 3.83
N ARG A 107 13.14 2.63 4.91
CA ARG A 107 13.76 3.89 5.34
C ARG A 107 14.62 4.57 4.29
N ARG A 108 15.05 3.85 3.26
CA ARG A 108 15.82 4.38 2.13
C ARG A 108 14.94 5.03 1.06
N HIS A 109 13.62 4.92 1.20
CA HIS A 109 12.67 5.48 0.26
C HIS A 109 12.66 7.02 0.34
N PRO A 110 12.67 7.75 -0.80
CA PRO A 110 12.70 9.22 -0.80
C PRO A 110 11.54 9.87 -0.04
N ALA A 111 10.37 9.23 -0.03
CA ALA A 111 9.19 9.72 0.68
C ALA A 111 9.14 9.32 2.17
N TRP A 112 10.14 8.61 2.69
CA TRP A 112 10.12 8.10 4.05
C TRP A 112 10.15 9.22 5.09
N GLU A 113 11.05 10.19 4.94
CA GLU A 113 11.21 11.29 5.91
C GLU A 113 9.93 12.14 6.02
N GLU A 114 9.29 12.46 4.89
CA GLU A 114 8.02 13.20 4.85
C GLU A 114 6.93 12.46 5.65
N TRP A 115 6.81 11.15 5.44
CA TRP A 115 5.84 10.32 6.15
C TRP A 115 6.16 10.17 7.64
N ALA A 116 7.42 9.89 7.97
CA ALA A 116 7.85 9.65 9.34
C ALA A 116 7.72 10.90 10.22
N ASN A 117 7.83 12.10 9.65
CA ASN A 117 7.64 13.36 10.37
C ASN A 117 6.16 13.66 10.69
N THR A 118 5.24 13.02 9.98
CA THR A 118 3.78 13.25 10.11
C THR A 118 3.05 12.06 10.73
N SER A 119 3.78 10.99 11.05
CA SER A 119 3.25 9.71 11.54
C SER A 119 4.05 9.21 12.74
N ASP A 120 3.44 8.36 13.58
CA ASP A 120 4.18 7.69 14.67
C ASP A 120 4.93 6.46 14.14
N ALA A 121 6.01 6.71 13.39
CA ALA A 121 6.83 5.66 12.80
C ALA A 121 7.48 4.73 13.84
N ALA A 122 7.54 5.14 15.12
CA ALA A 122 8.05 4.31 16.21
C ALA A 122 7.09 3.15 16.55
N ARG A 123 5.79 3.29 16.25
CA ARG A 123 4.77 2.26 16.49
C ARG A 123 4.66 1.20 15.39
N LEU A 124 5.41 1.32 14.30
CA LEU A 124 5.35 0.38 13.18
C LEU A 124 5.65 -1.08 13.55
N ASN A 125 6.43 -1.31 14.62
CA ASN A 125 6.74 -2.65 15.12
C ASN A 125 5.76 -3.13 16.21
N SER A 126 4.49 -2.73 16.09
CA SER A 126 3.42 -3.13 17.00
C SER A 126 2.13 -3.31 16.21
N LEU A 127 1.13 -3.92 16.84
CA LEU A 127 -0.24 -3.95 16.33
C LEU A 127 -1.03 -2.66 16.66
N GLU A 128 -0.38 -1.67 17.29
CA GLU A 128 -0.94 -0.35 17.59
C GLU A 128 -0.52 0.76 16.61
N PRO A 129 -0.66 0.52 15.30
CA PRO A 129 -1.35 1.49 14.47
C PRO A 129 -2.75 0.99 14.16
N VAL A 130 -3.77 1.79 14.48
CA VAL A 130 -5.15 1.48 14.05
C VAL A 130 -5.26 1.51 12.53
N ALA A 131 -6.30 0.90 11.98
CA ALA A 131 -6.55 0.84 10.53
C ALA A 131 -6.43 2.19 9.81
N GLU A 132 -6.83 3.29 10.46
CA GLU A 132 -6.67 4.65 9.92
C GLU A 132 -5.21 5.03 9.68
N ALA A 133 -4.30 4.74 10.62
CA ALA A 133 -2.88 5.03 10.46
C ALA A 133 -2.25 4.21 9.33
N GLN A 134 -2.66 2.93 9.21
CA GLN A 134 -2.26 2.08 8.08
C GLN A 134 -2.77 2.62 6.73
N ARG A 135 -4.02 3.12 6.66
CA ARG A 135 -4.53 3.80 5.47
C ARG A 135 -3.76 5.06 5.13
N HIS A 136 -3.36 5.82 6.16
CA HIS A 136 -2.56 7.04 5.97
C HIS A 136 -1.20 6.73 5.35
N GLU A 137 -0.53 5.71 5.86
CA GLU A 137 0.73 5.22 5.31
C GLU A 137 0.59 4.71 3.88
N TRP A 138 -0.44 3.90 3.61
CA TRP A 138 -0.74 3.42 2.26
C TRP A 138 -0.95 4.59 1.29
N ALA A 139 -1.80 5.55 1.65
CA ALA A 139 -2.12 6.68 0.79
C ALA A 139 -0.91 7.55 0.49
N HIS A 140 0.00 7.72 1.46
CA HIS A 140 1.25 8.45 1.28
C HIS A 140 2.14 7.77 0.24
N LEU A 141 2.45 6.49 0.44
CA LEU A 141 3.34 5.75 -0.45
C LEU A 141 2.71 5.58 -1.85
N PHE A 142 1.42 5.26 -1.92
CA PHE A 142 0.73 5.09 -3.19
C PHE A 142 0.70 6.39 -3.98
N SER A 143 0.43 7.52 -3.32
CA SER A 143 0.48 8.84 -3.96
C SER A 143 1.86 9.18 -4.49
N TRP A 144 2.90 8.90 -3.71
CA TRP A 144 4.27 9.12 -4.16
C TRP A 144 4.60 8.26 -5.39
N CYS A 145 4.24 6.98 -5.39
CA CYS A 145 4.46 6.09 -6.53
C CYS A 145 3.71 6.62 -7.77
N ALA A 146 2.45 7.04 -7.63
CA ALA A 146 1.65 7.54 -8.74
C ALA A 146 2.25 8.78 -9.43
N GLU A 147 2.93 9.64 -8.67
CA GLU A 147 3.52 10.88 -9.18
C GLU A 147 4.91 10.68 -9.82
N ASN A 148 5.66 9.68 -9.34
CA ASN A 148 7.06 9.44 -9.69
C ASN A 148 7.26 8.29 -10.68
N TYR A 149 6.28 7.40 -10.84
CA TYR A 149 6.25 6.37 -11.87
C TYR A 149 5.38 6.83 -13.04
N ARG A 150 6.04 7.25 -14.13
CA ARG A 150 5.43 7.84 -15.33
C ARG A 150 5.85 7.09 -16.59
#